data_AF-A0A2I0JMS1-F1
#
_entry.id   AF-A0A2I0JMS1-F1
#
_cell.length_a   1.000
_cell.length_b   1.000
_cell.length_c   1.000
_cell.angle_alpha   90.00
_cell.angle_beta   90.00
_cell.angle_gamma   90.00
#
_symmetry.space_group_name_H-M   'P 1'
#
loop_
_entity.id
_entity.type
_entity.pdbx_description
1 polymer ?
#
loop_
_entity_poly.entity_id
_entity_poly.type
_entity_poly.pdbx_seq_one_letter_code
_entity_poly.pdbx_strand_id
1 'polypeptide(L)'
;MHKDGTTSDYGSYLEAKGDADIFFPTDFWLLERMEHFCSGWLKLNQEKSSKQGKKRRTITLDTSSFMEEFGLPSKTRTKDGYNPLLDDFKNTKFYLSVPTHNIK
;
A
#
# COMPACT_ATOMS: atom_id res chain seq x y z
N MET A 1 -11.04 20.27 -7.14
CA MET A 1 -11.24 21.22 -6.03
C MET A 1 -11.61 22.56 -6.62
N HIS A 2 -12.77 23.09 -6.26
CA HIS A 2 -13.24 24.39 -6.75
C HIS A 2 -12.46 25.52 -6.07
N LYS A 3 -12.54 26.74 -6.64
CA LYS A 3 -11.82 27.91 -6.11
C LYS A 3 -12.23 28.31 -4.69
N ASP A 4 -13.39 27.84 -4.23
CA ASP A 4 -13.92 28.02 -2.88
C ASP A 4 -13.45 26.93 -1.89
N GLY A 5 -12.63 25.98 -2.36
CA GLY A 5 -12.10 24.88 -1.56
C GLY A 5 -13.06 23.69 -1.41
N THR A 6 -14.19 23.67 -2.12
CA THR A 6 -15.10 22.53 -2.12
C THR A 6 -14.60 21.41 -3.04
N THR A 7 -14.85 20.17 -2.64
CA THR A 7 -14.60 18.97 -3.45
C THR A 7 -15.93 18.32 -3.77
N SER A 8 -16.15 18.02 -5.05
CA SER A 8 -17.34 17.35 -5.56
C SER A 8 -16.90 16.08 -6.28
N ASP A 9 -17.42 14.94 -5.83
CA ASP A 9 -17.16 13.65 -6.46
C ASP A 9 -18.30 13.28 -7.41
N TYR A 10 -17.97 12.54 -8.48
CA TYR A 10 -18.97 11.96 -9.36
C TYR A 10 -19.56 10.69 -8.73
N GLY A 11 -20.84 10.40 -9.01
CA GLY A 11 -21.51 9.20 -8.50
C GLY A 11 -21.00 7.90 -9.15
N SER A 12 -20.37 8.02 -10.32
CA SER A 12 -19.80 6.90 -11.07
C SER A 12 -18.65 7.37 -11.96
N TYR A 13 -17.67 6.49 -12.20
CA TYR A 13 -16.58 6.74 -13.14
C TYR A 13 -17.06 6.95 -14.60
N LEU A 14 -18.28 6.52 -14.92
CA LEU A 14 -18.89 6.71 -16.25
C LEU A 14 -19.28 8.17 -16.53
N GLU A 15 -19.42 8.97 -15.48
CA GLU A 15 -19.83 10.38 -15.55
C GLU A 15 -18.62 11.32 -15.61
N ALA A 16 -17.44 10.85 -15.21
CA ALA A 16 -16.21 11.62 -15.07
C ALA A 16 -15.31 11.59 -16.32
N LYS A 17 -15.88 11.62 -17.53
CA LYS A 17 -15.16 11.36 -18.80
C LYS A 17 -14.12 12.44 -19.14
N GLY A 18 -12.91 12.29 -18.60
CA GLY A 18 -11.78 13.19 -18.82
C GLY A 18 -11.75 14.41 -17.90
N ASP A 19 -12.77 14.58 -17.05
CA ASP A 19 -12.92 15.74 -16.17
C ASP A 19 -12.43 15.47 -14.73
N ALA A 20 -12.17 14.21 -14.37
CA ALA A 20 -11.63 13.85 -13.07
C ALA A 20 -10.71 12.62 -13.13
N ASP A 21 -9.85 12.51 -12.13
CA ASP A 21 -9.06 11.32 -11.88
C ASP A 21 -9.97 10.18 -11.38
N ILE A 22 -9.82 9.00 -11.98
CA ILE A 22 -10.59 7.81 -11.62
C ILE A 22 -9.69 6.87 -10.81
N PHE A 23 -10.12 6.54 -9.60
CA PHE A 23 -9.44 5.60 -8.73
C PHE A 23 -10.26 4.32 -8.54
N PHE A 24 -9.59 3.17 -8.58
CA PHE A 24 -10.15 1.89 -8.17
C PHE A 24 -9.43 1.37 -6.94
N PRO A 25 -10.13 0.71 -5.99
CA PRO A 25 -9.48 0.03 -4.89
C PRO A 25 -8.47 -1.00 -5.41
N THR A 26 -7.28 -1.02 -4.82
CA THR A 26 -6.27 -2.03 -5.15
C THR A 26 -6.60 -3.36 -4.48
N ASP A 27 -6.66 -4.45 -5.24
CA ASP A 27 -6.73 -5.81 -4.70
C ASP A 27 -5.30 -6.29 -4.34
N PHE A 28 -4.92 -6.07 -3.09
CA PHE A 28 -3.59 -6.44 -2.58
C PHE A 28 -3.36 -7.96 -2.56
N TRP A 29 -4.41 -8.77 -2.44
CA TRP A 29 -4.32 -10.24 -2.49
C TRP A 29 -4.01 -10.74 -3.90
N LEU A 30 -4.61 -10.11 -4.91
CA LEU A 30 -4.26 -10.39 -6.30
C LEU A 30 -2.83 -9.92 -6.61
N LEU A 31 -2.47 -8.72 -6.16
CA LEU A 31 -1.12 -8.18 -6.34
C LEU A 31 -0.04 -9.11 -5.75
N GLU A 32 -0.27 -9.63 -4.55
CA GLU A 32 0.60 -10.61 -3.91
C GLU A 32 0.77 -11.88 -4.74
N ARG A 33 -0.33 -12.46 -5.23
CA ARG A 33 -0.30 -13.65 -6.09
C ARG A 33 0.47 -13.40 -7.38
N MET A 34 0.26 -12.25 -8.02
CA MET A 34 0.97 -11.86 -9.25
C MET A 34 2.47 -11.71 -8.98
N GLU A 35 2.87 -11.09 -7.87
CA GLU A 35 4.28 -10.95 -7.52
C GLU A 35 4.94 -12.31 -7.24
N HIS A 36 4.29 -13.18 -6.48
CA HIS A 36 4.81 -14.53 -6.19
C HIS A 36 4.99 -15.36 -7.47
N PHE A 37 4.08 -15.22 -8.42
CA PHE A 37 4.21 -15.84 -9.72
C PHE A 37 5.41 -15.29 -10.51
N CYS A 38 5.51 -13.96 -10.64
CA CYS A 38 6.56 -13.29 -11.42
C CYS A 38 7.96 -13.44 -10.81
N SER A 39 8.06 -13.51 -9.48
CA SER A 39 9.33 -13.69 -8.76
C SER A 39 9.92 -15.11 -8.87
N GLY A 40 9.23 -16.04 -9.54
CA GLY A 40 9.68 -17.41 -9.71
C GLY A 40 9.52 -18.28 -8.45
N TRP A 41 8.81 -17.79 -7.43
CA TRP A 41 8.58 -18.57 -6.20
C TRP A 41 7.84 -19.88 -6.49
N LEU A 42 6.85 -19.87 -7.38
CA LEU A 42 6.12 -21.08 -7.76
C LEU A 42 7.02 -22.15 -8.41
N LYS A 43 8.06 -21.75 -9.16
CA LYS A 43 9.00 -22.67 -9.81
C LYS A 43 9.94 -23.34 -8.79
N LEU A 44 10.24 -22.64 -7.69
CA LEU A 44 11.13 -23.13 -6.64
C LEU A 44 10.50 -24.23 -5.76
N ASN A 45 9.17 -24.34 -5.74
CA ASN A 45 8.44 -25.38 -4.99
C ASN A 45 8.22 -26.67 -5.78
N GLN A 46 8.34 -26.66 -7.11
CA GLN A 46 8.15 -27.86 -7.96
C GLN A 46 9.47 -28.61 -8.21
N GLU A 47 10.59 -27.89 -8.29
CA GLU A 47 11.90 -28.52 -8.30
C GLU A 47 12.35 -28.76 -6.86
N LYS A 48 12.56 -30.02 -6.47
CA LYS A 48 13.24 -30.42 -5.22
C LYS A 48 14.72 -29.97 -5.24
N SER A 49 14.98 -28.68 -5.43
CA SER A 49 16.32 -28.14 -5.48
C SER A 49 16.77 -27.79 -4.07
N SER A 50 17.87 -28.41 -3.68
CA SER A 50 18.61 -28.34 -2.42
C SER A 50 19.18 -26.96 -2.07
N LYS A 51 18.67 -25.88 -2.66
CA LYS A 51 19.05 -24.50 -2.32
C LYS A 51 17.82 -23.82 -1.76
N GLN A 52 17.82 -23.55 -0.46
CA GLN A 52 16.85 -22.68 0.22
C GLN A 52 16.85 -21.30 -0.45
N GLY A 53 16.08 -21.15 -1.53
CA GLY A 53 15.76 -19.87 -2.12
C GLY A 53 15.08 -19.02 -1.05
N LYS A 54 15.59 -17.80 -0.86
CA LYS A 54 15.17 -16.86 0.18
C LYS A 54 13.66 -16.65 0.07
N LYS A 55 12.87 -17.07 1.08
CA LYS A 55 11.42 -16.81 1.11
C LYS A 55 11.21 -15.31 0.97
N ARG A 56 10.51 -14.83 -0.05
CA ARG A 56 10.11 -13.43 -0.15
C ARG A 56 8.88 -13.26 0.73
N ARG A 57 8.89 -12.27 1.62
CA ARG A 57 7.73 -11.96 2.48
C ARG A 57 7.14 -10.66 1.99
N THR A 58 5.85 -10.71 1.72
CA THR A 58 5.01 -9.59 1.34
C THR A 58 4.20 -9.18 2.57
N ILE A 59 4.03 -7.88 2.77
CA ILE A 59 3.29 -7.33 3.91
C ILE A 59 2.44 -6.19 3.39
N THR A 60 1.15 -6.20 3.71
CA THR A 60 0.27 -5.06 3.46
C THR A 60 0.00 -4.35 4.77
N LEU A 61 0.30 -3.05 4.84
CA LEU A 61 0.08 -2.20 6.02
C LEU A 61 -0.93 -1.11 5.69
N ASP A 62 -1.76 -0.73 6.65
CA ASP A 62 -2.44 0.58 6.56
C ASP A 62 -1.43 1.72 6.72
N THR A 63 -1.84 2.92 6.30
CA THR A 63 -0.96 4.09 6.34
C THR A 63 -0.50 4.42 7.74
N SER A 64 -1.37 4.33 8.75
CA SER A 64 -0.99 4.55 10.15
C SER A 64 0.14 3.62 10.60
N SER A 65 0.01 2.31 10.39
CA SER A 65 1.00 1.30 10.80
C SER A 65 2.32 1.51 10.05
N PHE A 66 2.25 1.84 8.76
CA PHE A 66 3.44 2.14 7.98
C PHE A 66 4.16 3.39 8.50
N MET A 67 3.41 4.45 8.82
CA MET A 67 3.99 5.71 9.29
C MET A 67 4.48 5.64 10.74
N GLU A 68 3.89 4.80 11.58
CA GLU A 68 4.41 4.52 12.91
C GLU A 68 5.78 3.84 12.86
N GLU A 69 5.96 2.87 11.96
CA GLU A 69 7.20 2.11 11.83
C GLU A 69 8.29 2.92 11.10
N PHE A 70 7.95 3.56 9.97
CA PHE A 70 8.94 4.14 9.05
C PHE A 70 8.93 5.67 9.01
N GLY A 71 7.89 6.30 9.57
CA GLY A 71 7.72 7.74 9.54
C GLY A 71 8.31 8.46 10.77
N LEU A 72 7.89 9.71 10.94
CA LEU A 72 8.19 10.51 12.14
C LEU A 72 6.91 11.14 12.70
N PRO A 73 5.97 10.34 13.24
CA PRO A 73 4.66 10.87 13.69
C PRO A 73 4.79 11.94 14.78
N SER A 74 5.89 11.93 15.55
CA SER A 74 6.18 12.96 16.55
C SER A 74 6.36 14.36 15.97
N LYS A 75 6.71 14.48 14.69
CA LYS A 75 6.89 15.77 14.00
C LYS A 75 5.61 16.30 13.34
N THR A 76 4.56 15.50 13.29
CA THR A 76 3.30 15.84 12.59
C THR A 76 2.13 16.00 13.55
N ARG A 77 2.28 15.63 14.83
CA ARG A 77 1.24 15.82 15.84
C ARG A 77 1.01 17.31 16.15
N THR A 78 -0.24 17.74 16.06
CA THR A 78 -0.70 19.10 16.39
C THR A 78 -0.84 19.30 17.90
N LYS A 79 -1.07 20.55 18.34
CA LYS A 79 -1.17 20.89 19.77
C LYS A 79 -2.35 20.23 20.49
N ASP A 80 -3.43 19.95 19.76
CA ASP A 80 -4.63 19.27 20.25
C ASP A 80 -4.53 17.73 20.15
N GLY A 81 -3.40 17.20 19.70
CA GLY A 81 -3.11 15.76 19.71
C GLY A 81 -3.47 15.02 18.41
N TYR A 82 -4.18 15.67 17.49
CA TYR A 82 -4.42 15.14 16.15
C TYR A 82 -3.12 14.96 15.36
N ASN A 83 -3.06 13.94 14.51
CA ASN A 83 -1.90 13.67 13.69
C ASN A 83 -2.33 13.35 12.25
N PRO A 84 -2.30 14.33 11.32
CA PRO A 84 -2.76 14.11 9.96
C PRO A 84 -2.04 12.95 9.25
N LEU A 85 -0.79 12.67 9.63
CA LEU A 85 -0.02 11.56 9.06
C LEU A 85 -0.61 10.18 9.43
N LEU A 86 -1.22 10.06 10.61
CA LEU A 86 -1.83 8.82 11.09
C LEU A 86 -3.35 8.80 10.87
N ASP A 87 -4.00 9.95 10.90
CA ASP A 87 -5.45 10.06 11.04
C ASP A 87 -6.20 10.29 9.72
N ASP A 88 -5.57 10.90 8.70
CA ASP A 88 -6.28 11.34 7.49
C ASP A 88 -6.33 10.28 6.40
N PHE A 89 -5.29 9.47 6.28
CA PHE A 89 -5.07 8.58 5.14
C PHE A 89 -5.59 7.16 5.38
N LYS A 90 -6.84 7.05 5.87
CA LYS A 90 -7.45 5.77 6.26
C LYS A 90 -7.80 4.84 5.09
N ASN A 91 -7.94 5.39 3.90
CA ASN A 91 -8.31 4.67 2.68
C ASN A 91 -7.10 4.19 1.85
N THR A 92 -5.88 4.40 2.33
CA THR A 92 -4.65 3.99 1.64
C THR A 92 -3.91 2.90 2.41
N LYS A 93 -3.14 2.11 1.67
CA LYS A 93 -2.35 1.00 2.19
C LYS A 93 -1.02 0.91 1.46
N PHE A 94 0.00 0.40 2.14
CA PHE A 94 1.33 0.14 1.60
C PHE A 94 1.52 -1.35 1.37
N TYR A 95 2.00 -1.71 0.19
CA TYR A 95 2.41 -3.07 -0.13
C TYR A 95 3.93 -3.14 -0.14
N LEU A 96 4.49 -3.85 0.82
CA LEU A 96 5.92 -4.02 1.00
C LEU A 96 6.34 -5.40 0.53
N SER A 97 7.35 -5.43 -0.32
CA SER A 97 7.96 -6.67 -0.74
C SER A 97 9.45 -6.65 -0.44
N VAL A 98 9.84 -7.41 0.59
CA VAL A 98 11.21 -7.43 1.10
C VAL A 98 11.86 -8.79 0.89
N PRO A 99 13.12 -8.82 0.44
CA PRO A 99 13.97 -10.00 0.63
C PRO A 99 14.12 -10.26 2.12
N THR A 100 14.05 -11.52 2.55
CA THR A 100 14.13 -11.95 3.97
C THR A 100 15.45 -11.64 4.71
N HIS A 101 16.31 -10.76 4.19
CA HIS A 101 17.65 -10.48 4.73
C HIS A 101 17.73 -9.19 5.56
N ASN A 102 16.63 -8.46 5.75
CA ASN A 102 16.63 -7.22 6.57
C ASN A 102 15.98 -7.43 7.94
N ILE A 103 16.26 -8.56 8.59
CA ILE A 103 16.02 -8.69 10.03
C ILE A 103 17.35 -8.37 10.70
N LYS A 104 17.43 -7.20 11.35
CA LYS A 104 18.52 -6.88 12.27
C LYS A 104 18.39 -7.71 13.53
#